data_AF-A0A7K4SF27-F1
#
_entry.id   AF-A0A7K4SF27-F1
#
_cell.length_a   1.000
_cell.length_b   1.000
_cell.length_c   1.000
_cell.angle_alpha   90.00
_cell.angle_beta   90.00
_cell.angle_gamma   90.00
#
_symmetry.space_group_name_H-M   'P 1'
#
loop_
_entity.id
_entity.type
_entity.pdbx_description
1 polymer ?
#
loop_
_entity_poly.entity_id
_entity_poly.type
_entity_poly.pdbx_seq_one_letter_code
_entity_poly.pdbx_strand_id
1 'polypeptide(L)'
;RGLGTIWLDDVNCTGDEAALSDCPARPWGEHNCYHREDASVVCSGEASEGPVRLADGPHRCAGRVEVLHQHRWGSVCDDRWDLRDAQVLCRQLGCGAPLSALGAARYGRGSDIIWLDDVECNGTEGSIAECTARPWGEHNCYHGEDAAVVCA
;
A
#
# COMPACT_ATOMS: atom_id res chain seq x y z
N ARG A 1 -5.48 -14.73 5.85
CA ARG A 1 -5.70 -16.18 6.08
C ARG A 1 -5.14 -16.90 4.88
N GLY A 2 -4.04 -17.62 5.06
CA GLY A 2 -3.40 -18.41 4.02
C GLY A 2 -4.24 -19.62 3.63
N LEU A 3 -3.75 -20.32 2.62
CA LEU A 3 -4.26 -21.58 2.10
C LEU A 3 -3.07 -22.54 1.92
N GLY A 4 -3.27 -23.84 2.12
CA GLY A 4 -2.26 -24.86 1.84
C GLY A 4 -1.52 -25.35 3.09
N THR A 5 -0.26 -25.75 2.92
CA THR A 5 0.56 -26.32 4.00
C THR A 5 1.15 -25.21 4.85
N ILE A 6 1.14 -25.38 6.17
CA ILE A 6 1.93 -24.56 7.10
C ILE A 6 3.26 -25.28 7.31
N TRP A 7 4.37 -24.58 7.04
CA TRP A 7 5.69 -25.22 6.98
C TRP A 7 6.48 -25.13 8.28
N LEU A 8 6.29 -24.05 9.03
CA LEU A 8 7.08 -23.71 10.21
C LEU A 8 6.16 -23.45 11.41
N ASP A 9 6.60 -23.92 12.57
CA ASP A 9 5.94 -23.79 13.87
C ASP A 9 7.03 -23.59 14.95
N ASP A 10 6.70 -22.83 16.00
CA ASP A 10 7.62 -22.47 17.09
C ASP A 10 8.98 -21.91 16.62
N VAL A 11 8.99 -21.02 15.62
CA VAL A 11 10.23 -20.39 15.12
C VAL A 11 10.83 -19.48 16.21
N ASN A 12 12.08 -19.73 16.59
CA ASN A 12 12.77 -19.05 17.68
C ASN A 12 14.19 -18.64 17.27
N CYS A 13 14.29 -17.64 16.40
CA CYS A 13 15.57 -17.10 15.91
C CYS A 13 16.37 -16.42 17.03
N THR A 14 17.71 -16.43 16.94
CA THR A 14 18.60 -15.64 17.80
C THR A 14 18.77 -14.21 17.29
N GLY A 15 18.54 -13.99 15.99
CA GLY A 15 18.62 -12.69 15.31
C GLY A 15 19.85 -12.52 14.41
N ASP A 16 20.72 -13.52 14.33
CA ASP A 16 21.94 -13.50 13.51
C ASP A 16 21.85 -14.44 12.28
N GLU A 17 20.75 -15.19 12.18
CA GLU A 17 20.48 -16.09 11.07
C GLU A 17 20.32 -15.33 9.74
N ALA A 18 20.86 -15.91 8.65
CA ALA A 18 20.76 -15.31 7.33
C ALA A 18 19.36 -15.47 6.69
N ALA A 19 18.63 -16.52 7.08
CA ALA A 19 17.28 -16.80 6.61
C ALA A 19 16.41 -17.41 7.72
N LEU A 20 15.09 -17.28 7.58
CA LEU A 20 14.11 -17.85 8.52
C LEU A 20 14.19 -19.39 8.60
N SER A 21 14.63 -20.03 7.51
CA SER A 21 14.86 -21.48 7.46
C SER A 21 16.02 -21.95 8.34
N ASP A 22 16.92 -21.04 8.72
CA ASP A 22 18.10 -21.34 9.52
C ASP A 22 17.80 -21.18 11.02
N CYS A 23 16.66 -20.59 11.37
CA CYS A 23 16.24 -20.43 12.76
C CYS A 23 15.84 -21.78 13.37
N PRO A 24 16.14 -22.00 14.67
CA PRO A 24 15.56 -23.11 15.42
C PRO A 24 14.04 -23.10 15.33
N ALA A 25 13.45 -24.21 14.88
CA ALA A 25 12.02 -24.41 14.75
C ALA A 25 11.68 -25.90 14.87
N ARG A 26 10.39 -26.24 14.89
CA ARG A 26 9.94 -27.62 14.73
C ARG A 26 10.32 -28.20 13.35
N PRO A 27 10.39 -29.54 13.19
CA PRO A 27 10.57 -30.16 11.88
C PRO A 27 9.55 -29.64 10.87
N TRP A 28 10.00 -29.45 9.63
CA TRP A 28 9.18 -28.84 8.59
C TRP A 28 7.91 -29.63 8.32
N GLY A 29 6.77 -28.94 8.33
CA GLY A 29 5.45 -29.55 8.14
C GLY A 29 4.88 -30.25 9.39
N GLU A 30 5.62 -30.29 10.50
CA GLU A 30 5.09 -30.73 11.79
C GLU A 30 4.65 -29.52 12.61
N HIS A 31 3.35 -29.26 12.63
CA HIS A 31 2.76 -28.12 13.34
C HIS A 31 1.39 -28.48 13.92
N ASN A 32 0.95 -27.70 14.92
CA ASN A 32 -0.43 -27.74 15.42
C ASN A 32 -1.23 -26.47 15.06
N CYS A 33 -0.64 -25.55 14.29
CA CYS A 33 -1.25 -24.29 13.88
C CYS A 33 -2.38 -24.47 12.85
N TYR A 34 -3.25 -23.45 12.78
CA TYR A 34 -4.26 -23.26 11.74
C TYR A 34 -3.99 -21.95 10.97
N HIS A 35 -4.50 -21.78 9.75
CA HIS A 35 -4.31 -20.53 8.96
C HIS A 35 -4.85 -19.23 9.57
N ARG A 36 -5.53 -19.31 10.72
CA ARG A 36 -5.87 -18.12 11.52
C ARG A 36 -4.68 -17.60 12.34
N GLU A 37 -3.64 -18.41 12.48
CA GLU A 37 -2.39 -18.17 13.21
C GLU A 37 -1.21 -17.89 12.26
N ASP A 38 -1.46 -17.76 10.96
CA ASP A 38 -0.41 -17.40 10.00
C ASP A 38 0.22 -16.07 10.42
N ALA A 39 1.54 -16.09 10.65
CA ALA A 39 2.29 -14.92 11.07
C ALA A 39 2.54 -13.95 9.91
N SER A 40 2.63 -12.65 10.23
CA SER A 40 3.00 -11.59 9.28
C SER A 40 3.99 -10.63 9.92
N VAL A 41 4.88 -10.05 9.11
CA VAL A 41 5.88 -9.06 9.55
C VAL A 41 5.68 -7.74 8.82
N VAL A 42 5.98 -6.63 9.49
CA VAL A 42 6.16 -5.31 8.88
C VAL A 42 7.61 -4.92 9.13
N CYS A 43 8.39 -4.75 8.05
CA CYS A 43 9.81 -4.42 8.13
C CYS A 43 10.01 -2.89 8.12
N SER A 44 11.04 -2.41 8.81
CA SER A 44 11.44 -1.00 8.83
C SER A 44 12.39 -0.62 7.68
N GLY A 45 12.60 -1.53 6.72
CA GLY A 45 13.43 -1.22 5.55
C GLY A 45 12.90 0.04 4.87
N GLU A 46 13.80 0.86 4.33
CA GLU A 46 13.39 1.85 3.34
C GLU A 46 12.82 1.09 2.15
N ALA A 47 11.53 0.79 2.21
CA ALA A 47 10.75 0.92 1.01
C ALA A 47 10.97 2.39 0.63
N SER A 48 11.76 2.63 -0.42
CA SER A 48 11.86 3.92 -1.11
C SER A 48 10.50 4.36 -1.72
N GLU A 49 9.41 3.86 -1.15
CA GLU A 49 8.05 3.84 -1.60
C GLU A 49 7.20 3.66 -0.33
N GLY A 50 6.61 4.74 0.20
CA GLY A 50 5.59 4.56 1.24
C GLY A 50 4.52 3.61 0.69
N PRO A 51 4.13 2.53 1.40
CA PRO A 51 3.28 1.53 0.78
C PRO A 51 1.94 2.16 0.40
N VAL A 52 1.56 1.96 -0.85
CA VAL A 52 0.30 2.40 -1.44
C VAL A 52 -0.65 1.22 -1.49
N ARG A 53 -1.94 1.46 -1.28
CA ARG A 53 -3.00 0.49 -1.58
C ARG A 53 -4.18 1.14 -2.31
N LEU A 54 -4.93 0.30 -3.01
CA LEU A 54 -6.23 0.67 -3.59
C LEU A 54 -7.35 0.05 -2.77
N ALA A 55 -8.23 0.89 -2.23
CA ALA A 55 -9.36 0.48 -1.41
C ALA A 55 -10.69 0.57 -2.18
N ASP A 56 -11.65 -0.29 -1.82
CA ASP A 56 -13.06 -0.23 -2.24
C ASP A 56 -13.33 -0.21 -3.76
N GLY A 57 -12.35 -0.61 -4.57
CA GLY A 57 -12.52 -0.80 -6.00
C GLY A 57 -12.83 -2.25 -6.40
N PRO A 58 -13.23 -2.46 -7.66
CA PRO A 58 -13.71 -3.75 -8.14
C PRO A 58 -12.62 -4.84 -8.28
N HIS A 59 -11.34 -4.45 -8.30
CA HIS A 59 -10.20 -5.36 -8.40
C HIS A 59 -8.93 -4.68 -7.87
N ARG A 60 -7.83 -5.44 -7.74
CA ARG A 60 -6.56 -4.96 -7.16
C ARG A 60 -5.90 -3.74 -7.83
N CYS A 61 -6.37 -3.37 -9.03
CA CYS A 61 -5.81 -2.31 -9.87
C CYS A 61 -6.81 -1.17 -10.11
N ALA A 62 -7.86 -1.08 -9.29
CA ALA A 62 -8.79 0.02 -9.27
C ALA A 62 -9.24 0.28 -7.84
N GLY A 63 -9.41 1.54 -7.44
CA GLY A 63 -9.87 1.89 -6.10
C GLY A 63 -9.48 3.30 -5.66
N ARG A 64 -9.92 3.67 -4.46
CA ARG A 64 -9.48 4.87 -3.74
C ARG A 64 -8.00 4.72 -3.41
N VAL A 65 -7.23 5.79 -3.60
CA VAL A 65 -5.80 5.81 -3.34
C VAL A 65 -5.56 6.07 -1.86
N GLU A 66 -4.83 5.16 -1.21
CA GLU A 66 -4.40 5.32 0.17
C GLU A 66 -2.89 5.09 0.30
N VAL A 67 -2.24 5.93 1.09
CA VAL A 67 -0.79 5.88 1.36
C VAL A 67 -0.54 5.62 2.84
N LEU A 68 0.49 4.84 3.16
CA LEU A 68 0.92 4.63 4.53
C LEU A 68 1.98 5.67 4.90
N HIS A 69 1.69 6.50 5.89
CA HIS A 69 2.64 7.43 6.47
C HIS A 69 2.52 7.39 7.99
N GLN A 70 3.64 7.41 8.71
CA GLN A 70 3.68 7.31 10.18
C GLN A 70 2.83 6.14 10.74
N HIS A 71 2.93 4.96 10.11
CA HIS A 71 2.18 3.74 10.49
C HIS A 71 0.64 3.88 10.43
N ARG A 72 0.11 4.86 9.69
CA ARG A 72 -1.33 5.05 9.51
C ARG A 72 -1.65 5.20 8.03
N TRP A 73 -2.72 4.52 7.61
CA TRP A 73 -3.27 4.72 6.28
C TRP A 73 -4.02 6.04 6.22
N GLY A 74 -3.94 6.71 5.09
CA GLY A 74 -4.69 7.91 4.80
C GLY A 74 -4.89 8.08 3.30
N SER A 75 -5.92 8.84 2.93
CA SER A 75 -6.28 9.08 1.53
C SER A 75 -5.42 10.17 0.89
N VAL A 76 -5.57 10.32 -0.42
CA VAL A 76 -4.98 11.39 -1.24
C VAL A 76 -6.11 12.29 -1.72
N CYS A 77 -5.94 13.60 -1.67
CA CYS A 77 -6.90 14.56 -2.23
C CYS A 77 -6.86 14.55 -3.77
N ASP A 78 -8.00 14.84 -4.41
CA ASP A 78 -8.16 14.91 -5.86
C ASP A 78 -7.81 16.26 -6.47
N ASP A 79 -7.44 17.26 -5.65
CA ASP A 79 -6.88 18.53 -6.11
C ASP A 79 -5.60 18.26 -6.92
N ARG A 80 -5.63 18.66 -8.20
CA ARG A 80 -4.61 18.41 -9.24
C ARG A 80 -4.37 16.96 -9.66
N TRP A 81 -5.11 16.02 -9.08
CA TRP A 81 -4.98 14.60 -9.39
C TRP A 81 -5.25 14.30 -10.87
N ASP A 82 -4.21 13.87 -11.58
CA ASP A 82 -4.26 13.67 -13.03
C ASP A 82 -3.67 12.32 -13.50
N LEU A 83 -3.63 12.13 -14.82
CA LEU A 83 -3.13 10.89 -15.42
C LEU A 83 -1.63 10.66 -15.22
N ARG A 84 -0.83 11.69 -14.95
CA ARG A 84 0.61 11.55 -14.63
C ARG A 84 0.78 11.03 -13.21
N ASP A 85 -0.05 11.46 -12.28
CA ASP A 85 -0.05 10.92 -10.93
C ASP A 85 -0.48 9.45 -10.95
N ALA A 86 -1.57 9.17 -11.68
CA ALA A 86 -2.02 7.80 -11.92
C ALA A 86 -0.96 6.95 -12.63
N GLN A 87 -0.16 7.51 -13.53
CA GLN A 87 0.94 6.81 -14.22
C GLN A 87 1.98 6.31 -13.22
N VAL A 88 2.41 7.17 -12.29
CA VAL A 88 3.36 6.81 -11.22
C VAL A 88 2.72 5.74 -10.34
N LEU A 89 1.50 5.96 -9.86
CA LEU A 89 0.79 5.06 -8.97
C LEU A 89 0.57 3.66 -9.57
N CYS A 90 0.06 3.58 -10.81
CA CYS A 90 -0.20 2.31 -11.48
C CYS A 90 1.09 1.53 -11.75
N ARG A 91 2.19 2.24 -12.05
CA ARG A 91 3.51 1.62 -12.21
C ARG A 91 4.05 1.11 -10.88
N GLN A 92 3.96 1.92 -9.82
CA GLN A 92 4.36 1.55 -8.47
C GLN A 92 3.63 0.29 -7.98
N LEU A 93 2.33 0.16 -8.32
CA LEU A 93 1.50 -1.01 -7.99
C LEU A 93 1.73 -2.23 -8.92
N GLY A 94 2.53 -2.10 -9.98
CA GLY A 94 2.70 -3.16 -10.98
C GLY A 94 1.42 -3.48 -11.77
N CYS A 95 0.52 -2.50 -11.89
CA CYS A 95 -0.79 -2.62 -12.55
C CYS A 95 -0.80 -2.09 -14.01
N GLY A 96 0.38 -1.84 -14.59
CA GLY A 96 0.48 -1.37 -15.98
C GLY A 96 0.16 0.12 -16.15
N ALA A 97 -0.46 0.47 -17.28
CA ALA A 97 -0.75 1.85 -17.64
C ALA A 97 -2.01 2.39 -16.92
N PRO A 98 -2.08 3.70 -16.64
CA PRO A 98 -3.28 4.31 -16.09
C PRO A 98 -4.39 4.36 -17.15
N LEU A 99 -5.60 3.97 -16.77
CA LEU A 99 -6.81 4.13 -17.57
C LEU A 99 -7.61 5.36 -17.14
N SER A 100 -7.61 5.69 -15.84
CA SER A 100 -8.33 6.86 -15.32
C SER A 100 -7.73 7.35 -14.00
N ALA A 101 -7.64 8.67 -13.87
CA ALA A 101 -7.51 9.37 -12.61
C ALA A 101 -8.90 9.90 -12.23
N LEU A 102 -9.39 9.53 -11.05
CA LEU A 102 -10.74 9.82 -10.60
C LEU A 102 -10.68 10.61 -9.30
N GLY A 103 -11.57 11.59 -9.14
CA GLY A 103 -11.74 12.34 -7.90
C GLY A 103 -13.05 12.01 -7.19
N ALA A 104 -13.56 12.95 -6.41
CA ALA A 104 -14.91 12.99 -5.85
C ALA A 104 -15.32 11.71 -5.09
N ALA A 105 -14.37 11.03 -4.42
CA ALA A 105 -14.60 9.80 -3.69
C ALA A 105 -15.36 8.74 -4.50
N ARG A 106 -15.00 8.55 -5.77
CA ARG A 106 -15.71 7.64 -6.70
C ARG A 106 -15.74 6.18 -6.24
N TYR A 107 -14.75 5.75 -5.46
CA TYR A 107 -14.73 4.45 -4.80
C TYR A 107 -15.04 4.56 -3.30
N GLY A 108 -15.88 5.51 -2.91
CA GLY A 108 -16.23 5.75 -1.52
C GLY A 108 -15.22 6.63 -0.79
N ARG A 109 -15.69 7.18 0.33
CA ARG A 109 -14.93 8.10 1.19
C ARG A 109 -14.03 7.31 2.14
N GLY A 110 -12.83 7.81 2.35
CA GLY A 110 -12.00 7.45 3.48
C GLY A 110 -12.63 7.92 4.80
N SER A 111 -12.06 7.42 5.89
CA SER A 111 -12.49 7.75 7.26
C SER A 111 -11.36 8.29 8.14
N ASP A 112 -10.13 8.25 7.64
CA ASP A 112 -8.91 8.52 8.40
C ASP A 112 -8.30 9.87 7.99
N ILE A 113 -6.98 10.02 8.10
CA ILE A 113 -6.30 11.24 7.70
C ILE A 113 -6.20 11.34 6.18
N ILE A 114 -6.21 12.56 5.63
CA ILE A 114 -5.80 12.79 4.24
C ILE A 114 -4.31 13.16 4.29
N TRP A 115 -3.46 12.34 3.65
CA TRP A 115 -2.02 12.48 3.78
C TRP A 115 -1.40 13.40 2.74
N LEU A 116 -1.93 13.39 1.52
CA LEU A 116 -1.37 14.11 0.38
C LEU A 116 -2.43 15.00 -0.26
N ASP A 117 -2.00 16.20 -0.67
CA ASP A 117 -2.80 17.23 -1.32
C ASP A 117 -1.92 17.98 -2.36
N ASP A 118 -2.55 18.49 -3.41
CA ASP A 118 -1.91 19.07 -4.61
C ASP A 118 -0.78 18.16 -5.15
N VAL A 119 -1.03 16.85 -5.31
CA VAL A 119 -0.04 15.93 -5.88
C VAL A 119 0.18 16.28 -7.35
N GLU A 120 1.44 16.46 -7.73
CA GLU A 120 1.84 16.87 -9.08
C GLU A 120 3.11 16.10 -9.49
N CYS A 121 2.91 14.96 -10.14
CA CYS A 121 3.96 14.11 -10.67
C CYS A 121 4.38 14.53 -12.10
N ASN A 122 5.64 14.32 -12.45
CA ASN A 122 6.13 14.40 -13.84
C ASN A 122 5.76 13.14 -14.64
N GLY A 123 5.42 12.03 -13.96
CA GLY A 123 5.10 10.74 -14.56
C GLY A 123 6.28 9.77 -14.61
N THR A 124 7.42 10.17 -14.03
CA THR A 124 8.69 9.42 -14.09
C THR A 124 9.20 8.96 -12.72
N GLU A 125 8.61 9.47 -11.65
CA GLU A 125 8.88 9.16 -10.25
C GLU A 125 8.68 7.67 -9.93
N GLY A 126 9.54 7.09 -9.09
CA GLY A 126 9.42 5.67 -8.70
C GLY A 126 8.18 5.42 -7.85
N SER A 127 7.83 6.40 -7.01
CA SER A 127 6.71 6.32 -6.08
C SER A 127 5.96 7.64 -5.99
N ILE A 128 4.69 7.58 -5.61
CA ILE A 128 3.89 8.80 -5.44
C ILE A 128 4.39 9.72 -4.32
N ALA A 129 5.13 9.18 -3.35
CA ALA A 129 5.74 9.96 -2.28
C ALA A 129 6.93 10.82 -2.76
N GLU A 130 7.44 10.59 -3.97
CA GLU A 130 8.51 11.39 -4.59
C GLU A 130 7.97 12.56 -5.43
N CYS A 131 6.67 12.57 -5.70
CA CYS A 131 6.04 13.65 -6.46
C CYS A 131 5.99 14.94 -5.64
N THR A 132 5.88 16.07 -6.33
CA THR A 132 5.66 17.34 -5.63
C THR A 132 4.26 17.32 -5.04
N ALA A 133 4.14 17.66 -3.75
CA ALA A 133 2.88 17.75 -3.04
C ALA A 133 3.01 18.76 -1.90
N ARG A 134 1.90 19.09 -1.25
CA ARG A 134 1.94 19.79 0.05
C ARG A 134 2.62 18.95 1.13
N PRO A 135 3.08 19.58 2.23
CA PRO A 135 3.57 18.83 3.39
C PRO A 135 2.57 17.77 3.86
N TRP A 136 3.07 16.62 4.29
CA TRP A 136 2.24 15.49 4.72
C TRP A 136 1.22 15.89 5.79
N GLY A 137 -0.05 15.61 5.52
CA GLY A 137 -1.17 15.92 6.41
C GLY A 137 -1.64 17.38 6.37
N GLU A 138 -1.02 18.24 5.55
CA GLU A 138 -1.48 19.60 5.29
C GLU A 138 -2.35 19.62 4.03
N HIS A 139 -3.66 19.79 4.23
CA HIS A 139 -4.63 19.80 3.14
C HIS A 139 -5.82 20.72 3.44
N ASN A 140 -6.52 21.17 2.41
CA ASN A 140 -7.83 21.86 2.56
C ASN A 140 -9.02 20.98 2.16
N CYS A 141 -8.77 19.71 1.89
CA CYS A 141 -9.78 18.78 1.40
C CYS A 141 -10.59 18.11 2.51
N TYR A 142 -11.77 17.59 2.16
CA TYR A 142 -12.54 16.65 2.96
C TYR A 142 -12.68 15.32 2.20
N HIS A 143 -13.10 14.24 2.84
CA HIS A 143 -13.17 12.92 2.18
C HIS A 143 -14.16 12.80 1.01
N GLY A 144 -14.92 13.84 0.68
CA GLY A 144 -15.63 13.88 -0.59
C GLY A 144 -14.71 14.11 -1.79
N GLU A 145 -13.47 14.51 -1.55
CA GLU A 145 -12.41 14.84 -2.53
C GLU A 145 -11.33 13.75 -2.55
N ASP A 146 -11.61 12.56 -2.01
CA ASP A 146 -10.61 11.48 -2.05
C ASP A 146 -10.39 11.00 -3.50
N ALA A 147 -9.13 10.97 -3.89
CA ALA A 147 -8.66 10.51 -5.19
C ALA A 147 -8.74 9.00 -5.34
N ALA A 148 -8.86 8.58 -6.59
CA ALA A 148 -9.04 7.21 -7.02
C ALA A 148 -8.32 6.97 -8.36
N VAL A 149 -8.03 5.71 -8.66
CA VAL A 149 -7.39 5.32 -9.92
C VAL A 149 -8.06 4.08 -10.51
N VAL A 150 -7.94 3.95 -11.83
CA VAL A 150 -8.13 2.70 -12.57
C VAL A 150 -6.90 2.47 -13.43
N CYS A 151 -6.26 1.31 -13.29
CA CYS A 151 -5.13 0.86 -14.11
C CYS A 151 -5.57 -0.31 -15.02
N ALA A 152 -4.69 -0.72 -15.94
CA ALA A 152 -4.92 -1.78 -16.92
C ALA A 152 -5.00 -3.21 -16.36
#